data_AF-A0A534WV46-F1
#
_entry.id   AF-A0A534WV46-F1
#
_cell.length_a   1.000
_cell.length_b   1.000
_cell.length_c   1.000
_cell.angle_alpha   90.00
_cell.angle_beta   90.00
_cell.angle_gamma   90.00
#
_symmetry.space_group_name_H-M   'P 1'
#
loop_
_entity.id
_entity.type
_entity.pdbx_description
1 polymer ?
#
loop_
_entity_poly.entity_id
_entity_poly.type
_entity_poly.pdbx_seq_one_letter_code
_entity_poly.pdbx_strand_id
1 'polypeptide(L)'
;MDLTLSAEQEMLVDATRRFLARAWSLADTRATERDPRGFRPDVWRAMAGLGWQGMELPAADGGGGLGFVETILVLEEMGRVLLP
;
A
#
# COMPACT_ATOMS: atom_id res chain seq x y z
N MET A 1 15.00 11.40 -20.97
CA MET A 1 14.02 10.62 -20.19
C MET A 1 14.24 11.00 -18.74
N ASP A 2 13.26 11.64 -18.13
CA ASP A 2 13.28 11.92 -16.70
C ASP A 2 12.68 10.72 -15.97
N LEU A 3 13.42 10.19 -14.99
CA LEU A 3 13.04 9.02 -14.18
C LEU A 3 12.79 9.40 -12.72
N THR A 4 12.76 10.70 -12.42
CA THR A 4 12.44 11.20 -11.09
C THR A 4 10.94 11.11 -10.83
N LEU A 5 10.57 11.02 -9.55
CA LEU A 5 9.18 11.05 -9.14
C LEU A 5 8.65 12.48 -9.21
N SER A 6 7.37 12.61 -9.56
CA SER A 6 6.63 13.85 -9.34
C SER A 6 6.46 14.13 -7.85
N ALA A 7 6.18 15.39 -7.48
CA ALA A 7 5.92 15.76 -6.10
C ALA A 7 4.74 14.97 -5.49
N GLU A 8 3.70 14.71 -6.28
CA GLU A 8 2.55 13.90 -5.88
C GLU A 8 2.94 12.45 -5.59
N GLN A 9 3.80 11.87 -6.42
CA GLN A 9 4.34 10.51 -6.20
C GLN A 9 5.24 10.44 -4.97
N GLU A 10 6.09 11.44 -4.74
CA GLU A 10 6.90 11.52 -3.51
C GLU A 10 6.04 11.60 -2.26
N MET A 11 4.97 12.41 -2.30
CA MET A 11 4.00 12.51 -1.21
C MET A 11 3.28 11.19 -0.96
N LEU A 12 2.90 10.46 -2.02
CA LEU A 12 2.29 9.13 -1.92
C LEU A 12 3.24 8.13 -1.24
N VAL A 13 4.50 8.09 -1.67
CA VAL A 13 5.53 7.21 -1.08
C VAL A 13 5.71 7.51 0.41
N ASP A 14 5.88 8.78 0.77
CA ASP A 14 6.12 9.21 2.15
C ASP A 14 4.90 8.94 3.06
N ALA A 15 3.68 9.18 2.55
CA ALA A 15 2.45 8.84 3.26
C ALA A 15 2.31 7.32 3.49
N THR A 16 2.55 6.53 2.44
CA THR A 16 2.48 5.06 2.47
C THR A 16 3.49 4.49 3.46
N ARG A 17 4.75 4.95 3.39
CA ARG A 17 5.82 4.55 4.30
C ARG A 17 5.45 4.82 5.76
N ARG A 18 4.97 6.03 6.07
CA ARG A 18 4.57 6.40 7.44
C ARG A 18 3.39 5.59 7.94
N PHE A 19 2.44 5.26 7.07
CA PHE A 19 1.34 4.38 7.44
C PHE A 19 1.85 2.97 7.78
N LEU A 20 2.59 2.35 6.87
CA LEU A 20 3.08 0.97 7.02
C LEU A 20 4.02 0.82 8.21
N ALA A 21 4.91 1.78 8.47
CA ALA A 21 5.80 1.77 9.63
C ALA A 21 5.06 1.74 10.98
N ARG A 22 3.79 2.19 11.02
CA ARG A 22 2.93 2.15 12.21
C ARG A 22 1.99 0.95 12.20
N ALA A 23 1.53 0.54 11.02
CA ALA A 23 0.51 -0.48 10.86
C ALA A 23 1.06 -1.91 10.84
N TRP A 24 2.34 -2.09 10.46
CA TRP A 24 2.93 -3.40 10.23
C TRP A 24 4.38 -3.49 10.71
N SER A 25 4.68 -4.53 11.49
CA SER A 25 6.02 -4.85 11.96
C SER A 25 6.50 -6.21 11.45
N LEU A 26 7.81 -6.46 11.53
CA LEU A 26 8.39 -7.78 11.26
C LEU A 26 7.80 -8.90 12.16
N ALA A 27 7.33 -8.55 13.36
CA ALA A 27 6.65 -9.50 14.23
C ALA A 27 5.26 -9.86 13.67
N ASP A 28 4.56 -8.92 13.06
CA ASP A 28 3.28 -9.16 12.39
C ASP A 28 3.47 -10.12 11.20
N THR A 29 4.47 -9.89 10.34
CA THR A 29 4.80 -10.81 9.23
C THR A 29 4.98 -12.25 9.72
N ARG A 30 5.81 -12.45 10.76
CA ARG A 30 6.05 -13.77 11.35
C ARG A 30 4.80 -14.39 11.99
N ALA A 31 3.93 -13.56 12.56
CA ALA A 31 2.67 -14.02 13.13
C ALA A 31 1.71 -14.48 12.02
N THR A 32 1.60 -13.74 10.92
CA THR A 32 0.71 -14.06 9.82
C THR A 32 1.15 -15.23 8.97
N GLU A 33 2.45 -15.51 8.86
CA GLU A 33 2.96 -16.76 8.24
C GLU A 33 2.32 -18.03 8.82
N ARG A 34 1.86 -17.98 10.07
CA ARG A 34 1.24 -19.09 10.79
C ARG A 34 -0.27 -18.97 10.93
N ASP A 35 -0.87 -17.83 10.58
CA ASP A 35 -2.32 -17.64 10.57
C ASP A 35 -2.86 -18.15 9.21
N PRO A 36 -3.83 -19.09 9.18
CA PRO A 36 -4.44 -19.56 7.93
C PRO A 36 -5.01 -18.45 7.03
N ARG A 37 -5.32 -17.28 7.57
CA ARG A 37 -5.76 -16.11 6.78
C ARG A 37 -4.60 -15.40 6.07
N GLY A 38 -3.38 -15.45 6.63
CA GLY A 38 -2.20 -14.81 6.05
C GLY A 38 -2.13 -13.28 6.15
N PHE A 39 -3.15 -12.59 6.66
CA PHE A 39 -3.16 -11.14 6.84
C PHE A 39 -3.99 -10.69 8.05
N ARG A 40 -3.85 -9.42 8.45
CA ARG A 40 -4.66 -8.81 9.51
C ARG A 40 -5.85 -8.02 8.92
N PRO A 41 -7.11 -8.40 9.22
CA PRO A 41 -8.29 -7.75 8.63
C PRO A 41 -8.44 -6.26 8.97
N ASP A 42 -7.97 -5.82 10.13
CA ASP A 42 -7.94 -4.41 10.53
C ASP A 42 -6.98 -3.60 9.67
N VAL A 43 -5.78 -4.11 9.39
CA VAL A 43 -4.80 -3.45 8.51
C VAL A 43 -5.32 -3.42 7.07
N TRP A 44 -5.90 -4.53 6.59
CA TRP A 44 -6.53 -4.58 5.27
C TRP A 44 -7.63 -3.54 5.09
N ARG A 45 -8.54 -3.42 6.08
CA ARG A 45 -9.59 -2.39 6.06
C ARG A 45 -9.03 -0.98 6.12
N ALA A 46 -7.96 -0.75 6.89
CA ALA A 46 -7.31 0.56 6.94
C ALA A 46 -6.74 0.95 5.57
N MET A 47 -6.09 0.02 4.86
CA MET A 47 -5.62 0.25 3.48
C MET A 47 -6.78 0.53 2.51
N ALA A 48 -7.91 -0.18 2.67
CA ALA A 48 -9.12 0.09 1.87
C ALA A 48 -9.71 1.47 2.13
N GLY A 49 -9.66 1.95 3.37
CA GLY A 49 -10.03 3.31 3.73
C GLY A 49 -9.11 4.39 3.12
N LEU A 50 -7.88 4.02 2.76
CA LEU A 50 -6.94 4.88 2.02
C LEU A 50 -7.12 4.79 0.50
N GLY A 51 -8.01 3.92 0.01
CA GLY A 51 -8.31 3.74 -1.41
C GLY A 51 -7.32 2.85 -2.17
N TRP A 52 -6.38 2.18 -1.49
CA TRP A 52 -5.30 1.44 -2.16
C TRP A 52 -5.80 0.24 -2.99
N GLN A 53 -6.86 -0.43 -2.56
CA GLN A 53 -7.44 -1.60 -3.24
C GLN A 53 -8.12 -1.24 -4.57
N GLY A 54 -8.54 0.02 -4.75
CA GLY A 54 -9.18 0.51 -5.96
C GLY A 54 -8.36 1.57 -6.68
N MET A 55 -7.08 1.71 -6.35
CA MET A 55 -6.28 2.87 -6.73
C MET A 55 -6.16 3.04 -8.26
N GLU A 56 -5.97 1.94 -9.00
CA GLU A 56 -5.93 1.93 -10.47
C GLU A 56 -7.31 1.81 -11.13
N LEU A 57 -8.35 1.50 -10.36
CA LEU A 57 -9.66 1.29 -10.94
C LEU A 57 -10.23 2.62 -11.44
N PRO A 58 -11.04 2.58 -12.52
CA PRO A 58 -11.74 3.76 -13.00
C PRO A 58 -12.62 4.38 -11.90
N ALA A 59 -12.72 5.71 -11.89
CA ALA A 59 -13.60 6.42 -10.97
C ALA A 59 -15.08 5.99 -11.11
N ALA A 60 -15.50 5.56 -12.31
CA ALA A 60 -16.83 5.02 -12.56
C ALA A 60 -17.15 3.76 -11.72
N ASP A 61 -16.11 3.01 -11.32
CA ASP A 61 -16.21 1.82 -10.48
C ASP A 61 -15.90 2.13 -9.00
N GLY A 62 -15.80 3.41 -8.64
CA GLY A 62 -15.42 3.86 -7.29
C GLY A 62 -13.91 3.83 -7.01
N GLY A 63 -13.09 3.73 -8.06
CA GLY A 63 -11.63 3.72 -7.96
C GLY A 63 -10.98 5.10 -7.87
N GLY A 64 -9.67 5.08 -7.64
CA GLY A 64 -8.84 6.29 -7.53
C GLY A 64 -8.44 6.91 -8.86
N GLY A 65 -8.54 6.17 -9.97
CA GLY A 65 -8.12 6.62 -11.29
C GLY A 65 -6.63 6.96 -11.40
N LEU A 66 -5.79 6.44 -10.48
CA LEU A 66 -4.34 6.59 -10.53
C LEU A 66 -3.73 5.59 -11.51
N GLY A 67 -2.47 5.81 -11.86
CA GLY A 67 -1.76 5.01 -12.84
C GLY A 67 -0.96 3.87 -12.22
N PHE A 68 -0.37 3.09 -13.12
CA PHE A 68 0.48 1.94 -12.78
C PHE A 68 1.71 2.31 -11.93
N VAL A 69 2.24 3.52 -12.12
CA VAL A 69 3.40 4.00 -11.36
C VAL A 69 3.04 4.20 -9.90
N GLU A 70 1.92 4.85 -9.60
CA GLU A 70 1.46 5.07 -8.22
C GLU A 70 1.25 3.76 -7.48
N THR A 71 0.71 2.75 -8.17
CA THR A 71 0.53 1.40 -7.61
C THR A 71 1.84 0.71 -7.31
N ILE A 72 2.80 0.74 -8.22
CA ILE A 72 4.13 0.18 -7.97
C ILE A 72 4.77 0.86 -6.76
N LEU A 73 4.66 2.18 -6.65
CA LEU A 73 5.22 2.91 -5.51
C LEU A 73 4.61 2.47 -4.17
N VAL A 74 3.30 2.22 -4.12
CA VAL A 74 2.65 1.68 -2.92
C VAL A 74 3.09 0.25 -2.64
N LEU A 75 3.13 -0.61 -3.67
CA LEU A 75 3.58 -2.00 -3.54
C LEU A 75 5.05 -2.11 -3.12
N GLU A 76 5.92 -1.20 -3.58
CA GLU A 76 7.32 -1.16 -3.16
C GLU A 76 7.44 -0.91 -1.65
N GLU A 77 6.69 0.07 -1.13
CA GLU A 77 6.68 0.36 0.31
C GLU A 77 6.04 -0.79 1.12
N MET A 78 5.03 -1.49 0.58
CA MET A 78 4.51 -2.74 1.18
C MET A 78 5.60 -3.82 1.26
N GLY A 79 6.38 -3.98 0.18
CA GLY A 79 7.52 -4.89 0.14
C GLY A 79 8.60 -4.56 1.17
N ARG A 80 8.85 -3.27 1.43
CA ARG A 80 9.85 -2.83 2.44
C ARG A 80 9.55 -3.33 3.86
N VAL A 81 8.27 -3.52 4.20
CA VAL A 81 7.86 -4.03 5.52
C VAL A 81 7.53 -5.53 5.52
N LEU A 82 7.75 -6.23 4.41
CA LEU A 82 7.37 -7.63 4.23
C LEU A 82 5.88 -7.86 4.53
N LEU A 83 5.03 -6.97 4.01
CA LEU A 83 3.58 -7.19 4.05
C LEU A 83 3.26 -8.43 3.17
N PRO A 84 2.52 -9.43 3.69
CA PRO A 84 2.22 -10.67 2.99
C PRO A 84 1.23 -10.50 1.83
#